data_AF-A0A6C1QQD3-F1
#
_entry.id   AF-A0A6C1QQD3-F1
#
_cell.length_a   1.000
_cell.length_b   1.000
_cell.length_c   1.000
_cell.angle_alpha   90.00
_cell.angle_beta   90.00
_cell.angle_gamma   90.00
#
_symmetry.space_group_name_H-M   'P 1'
#
loop_
_entity.id
_entity.type
_entity.pdbx_description
1 polymer ?
#
loop_
_entity_poly.entity_id
_entity_poly.type
_entity_poly.pdbx_seq_one_letter_code
_entity_poly.pdbx_strand_id
1 'polypeptide(L)' 'MPIPASSQRVTPLGHGIRGWLEVFARHAIDEFSHGEAEQFLSSCEARARDHLWSEEHGWSADYVRLRFVAQPM' A
#
# COMPACT_ATOMS: atom_id res chain seq x y z
N MET A 1 20.58 1.05 -21.84
CA MET A 1 19.57 2.13 -21.91
C MET A 1 19.48 2.80 -20.56
N PRO A 2 19.53 4.14 -20.46
CA PRO A 2 19.32 4.80 -19.18
C PRO A 2 17.87 4.61 -18.76
N ILE A 3 17.65 4.23 -17.50
CA ILE A 3 16.31 4.15 -16.92
C ILE A 3 15.87 5.61 -16.73
N PRO A 4 14.78 6.08 -17.35
CA PRO A 4 14.30 7.42 -17.09
C PRO A 4 13.95 7.52 -15.60
N ALA A 5 14.46 8.56 -14.94
CA ALA A 5 14.06 8.90 -13.59
C ALA A 5 12.58 9.32 -13.62
N SER A 6 11.67 8.35 -13.51
CA SER A 6 10.27 8.67 -13.19
C SER A 6 10.21 8.95 -11.69
N SER A 7 10.43 10.21 -11.34
CA SER A 7 10.07 10.78 -10.05
C SER A 7 8.68 10.27 -9.65
N GLN A 8 8.64 9.42 -8.63
CA GLN A 8 7.45 8.89 -7.93
C GLN A 8 6.29 8.38 -8.81
N ARG A 9 6.27 7.07 -9.10
CA ARG A 9 5.03 6.39 -9.54
C ARG A 9 4.12 6.14 -8.34
N VAL A 10 3.30 7.14 -8.03
CA VAL A 10 2.15 7.00 -7.12
C VAL A 10 1.24 5.88 -7.67
N THR A 11 0.89 4.91 -6.84
CA THR A 11 -0.02 3.83 -7.24
C THR A 11 -1.39 4.08 -6.62
N PRO A 12 -2.40 4.54 -7.39
CA PRO A 12 -3.71 4.86 -6.85
C PRO A 12 -4.41 3.62 -6.31
N LEU A 13 -5.09 3.77 -5.17
CA LEU A 13 -5.88 2.72 -4.53
C LEU A 13 -7.37 3.01 -4.72
N GLY A 14 -7.96 2.44 -5.78
CA GLY A 14 -9.37 2.68 -6.14
C GLY A 14 -10.40 2.23 -5.08
N HIS A 15 -10.04 1.24 -4.25
CA HIS A 15 -10.85 0.77 -3.12
C HIS A 15 -10.31 1.29 -1.76
N GLY A 16 -9.43 2.31 -1.80
CA GLY A 16 -8.77 2.87 -0.63
C GLY A 16 -7.73 1.94 0.00
N ILE A 17 -7.11 2.43 1.07
CA ILE A 17 -6.12 1.65 1.84
C ILE A 17 -6.76 0.44 2.53
N ARG A 18 -8.06 0.53 2.85
CA ARG A 18 -8.79 -0.56 3.51
C ARG A 18 -8.89 -1.82 2.64
N GLY A 19 -9.33 -1.68 1.39
CA GLY A 19 -9.37 -2.81 0.46
C GLY A 19 -7.97 -3.39 0.17
N TRP A 20 -6.92 -2.55 0.25
CA TRP A 20 -5.55 -3.02 0.19
C TRP A 20 -5.17 -3.88 1.41
N LEU A 21 -5.48 -3.43 2.63
CA LEU A 21 -5.19 -4.15 3.86
C LEU A 21 -5.95 -5.48 3.95
N GLU A 22 -7.21 -5.53 3.50
CA GLU A 22 -8.00 -6.78 3.48
C GLU A 22 -7.34 -7.88 2.63
N VAL A 23 -6.63 -7.50 1.56
CA VAL A 23 -5.93 -8.45 0.69
C VAL A 23 -4.53 -8.76 1.22
N PHE A 24 -3.74 -7.73 1.54
CA PHE A 24 -2.31 -7.87 1.80
C PHE A 24 -1.95 -8.05 3.28
N ALA A 25 -2.77 -7.54 4.21
CA ALA A 25 -2.56 -7.68 5.64
C ALA A 25 -3.28 -8.91 6.23
N ARG A 26 -3.90 -9.74 5.40
CA ARG A 26 -4.66 -10.93 5.84
C ARG A 26 -3.87 -11.84 6.79
N HIS A 27 -2.61 -12.11 6.46
CA HIS A 27 -1.69 -12.88 7.30
C HIS A 27 -1.49 -12.31 8.72
N ALA A 28 -1.72 -11.01 8.92
CA ALA A 28 -1.58 -10.33 10.21
C ALA A 28 -2.91 -10.28 11.00
N ILE A 29 -4.06 -10.44 10.32
CA ILE A 29 -5.40 -10.35 10.93
C ILE A 29 -6.15 -11.68 10.95
N ASP A 30 -5.60 -12.75 10.37
CA ASP A 30 -6.28 -14.06 10.26
C ASP A 30 -6.62 -14.69 11.63
N GLU A 31 -5.86 -14.36 12.68
CA GLU A 31 -6.12 -14.85 14.06
C GLU A 31 -6.98 -13.90 14.90
N PHE A 32 -7.33 -12.73 14.36
CA PHE A 32 -8.09 -11.73 15.10
C PHE A 32 -9.58 -12.08 15.11
N SER A 33 -10.25 -11.76 16.20
CA SER A 33 -11.71 -11.65 16.17
C SER A 33 -12.13 -10.55 15.19
N HIS A 34 -13.39 -10.59 14.75
CA HIS A 34 -13.90 -9.56 13.84
C HIS A 34 -13.73 -8.14 14.41
N GLY A 35 -13.96 -7.94 15.71
CA GLY A 35 -13.78 -6.64 16.35
C GLY A 35 -12.33 -6.15 16.39
N GLU A 36 -11.38 -7.06 16.64
CA GLU A 36 -9.95 -6.74 16.63
C GLU A 36 -9.46 -6.41 15.22
N ALA A 37 -9.90 -7.16 14.21
CA ALA A 37 -9.59 -6.88 12.81
C ALA A 37 -10.13 -5.51 12.38
N GLU A 38 -11.38 -5.20 12.73
CA GLU A 38 -12.00 -3.90 12.45
C GLU A 38 -11.25 -2.73 13.11
N GLN A 39 -10.85 -2.91 14.38
CA GLN A 39 -10.09 -1.91 15.11
C GLN A 39 -8.69 -1.72 14.52
N PHE A 40 -8.02 -2.81 14.12
CA PHE A 40 -6.73 -2.77 13.44
C PHE A 40 -6.81 -2.03 12.11
N LEU A 41 -7.75 -2.41 11.24
CA LEU A 41 -7.94 -1.80 9.92
C LEU A 41 -8.22 -0.29 10.03
N SER A 42 -9.12 0.09 10.94
CA SER A 42 -9.46 1.50 11.18
C SER A 42 -8.27 2.30 11.71
N SER A 43 -7.46 1.71 12.58
CA SER A 43 -6.25 2.35 13.13
C SER A 43 -5.17 2.54 12.06
N CYS A 44 -4.97 1.54 11.20
CA CYS A 44 -4.07 1.62 10.06
C CYS A 44 -4.53 2.69 9.06
N GLU A 45 -5.82 2.72 8.72
CA GLU A 45 -6.39 3.73 7.82
C GLU A 45 -6.19 5.14 8.38
N ALA A 46 -6.52 5.37 9.64
CA ALA A 46 -6.34 6.67 10.29
C ALA A 46 -4.88 7.12 10.26
N ARG A 47 -3.94 6.23 10.58
CA ARG A 47 -2.50 6.54 10.55
C ARG A 47 -1.96 6.75 9.14
N ALA A 48 -2.44 5.98 8.17
CA ALA A 48 -2.00 6.08 6.79
C ALA A 48 -2.50 7.36 6.10
N ARG A 49 -3.64 7.90 6.54
CA ARG A 49 -4.27 9.09 5.94
C ARG A 49 -3.33 10.29 5.86
N ASP A 50 -2.51 10.50 6.89
CA ASP A 50 -1.57 11.63 6.98
C ASP A 50 -0.48 11.61 5.89
N HIS A 51 -0.21 10.45 5.29
CA HIS A 51 0.91 10.26 4.35
C HIS A 51 0.47 9.76 2.97
N LEU A 52 -0.62 9.00 2.91
CA LEU A 52 -1.01 8.23 1.72
C LEU A 52 -2.32 8.70 1.08
N TRP A 53 -2.99 9.70 1.67
CA TRP A 53 -4.20 10.30 1.14
C TRP A 53 -4.02 11.78 0.82
N SER A 54 -4.62 12.23 -0.28
CA SER A 54 -4.75 13.66 -0.60
C SER A 54 -6.12 13.95 -1.20
N GLU A 55 -6.58 15.21 -1.13
CA GLU A 55 -7.83 15.63 -1.77
C GLU A 55 -7.79 15.50 -3.29
N GLU A 56 -6.64 15.75 -3.91
CA GLU A 56 -6.47 15.76 -5.35
C GLU A 56 -6.39 14.34 -5.95
N HIS A 57 -5.70 13.41 -5.26
CA HIS A 57 -5.38 12.09 -5.82
C HIS A 57 -6.04 10.92 -5.07
N GLY A 58 -6.71 11.18 -3.95
CA GLY A 58 -7.27 10.16 -3.08
C GLY A 58 -6.19 9.29 -2.42
N TRP A 59 -6.50 8.02 -2.19
CA TRP A 59 -5.58 7.05 -1.60
C TRP A 59 -4.52 6.58 -2.61
N SER A 60 -3.30 6.44 -2.13
CA SER A 60 -2.18 5.92 -2.89
C SER A 60 -1.30 4.99 -2.08
N ALA A 61 -0.60 4.08 -2.76
CA ALA A 61 0.45 3.25 -2.17
C ALA A 61 1.83 3.76 -2.59
N ASP A 62 2.75 3.78 -1.63
CA ASP A 62 4.12 4.26 -1.69
C ASP A 62 5.13 3.16 -2.07
N TYR A 63 4.79 2.33 -3.06
CA TYR A 63 5.61 1.17 -3.43
C TYR A 63 7.03 1.54 -3.90
N VAL A 64 8.03 0.94 -3.25
CA VAL A 64 9.40 0.87 -3.73
C VAL A 64 9.58 -0.40 -4.56
N ARG A 65 9.95 -0.26 -5.83
CA ARG A 65 10.08 -1.39 -6.78
C ARG A 65 11.54 -1.60 -7.13
N LEU A 66 12.10 -2.76 -6.79
CA LEU A 66 13.41 -3.19 -7.27
C LEU A 66 13.30 -3.71 -8.71
N ARG A 67 14.18 -3.24 -9.59
CA ARG A 67 14.34 -3.76 -10.94
C ARG A 67 15.82 -4.05 -11.19
N PHE A 68 16.13 -5.29 -11.54
CA PHE A 68 17.48 -5.70 -11.88
C PHE A 68 17.46 -6.60 -13.13
N VAL A 69 18.65 -6.79 -13.72
CA VAL A 69 18.90 -7.73 -14.81
C VAL A 69 19.98 -8.67 -14.33
N ALA A 70 19.70 -9.98 -14.33
CA ALA A 70 20.71 -10.99 -14.08
C ALA A 70 21.24 -11.52 -15.41
N GLN A 71 22.55 -11.78 -15.47
CA GLN A 71 23.18 -12.46 -16.60
C GLN A 71 23.78 -13.78 -16.09
N PRO A 72 23.62 -14.88 -16.84
CA PRO A 72 24.30 -16.13 -16.53
C PRO A 72 25.83 -15.93 -16.63
N MET A 73 26.56 -16.65 -15.79
CA MET A 73 28.01 -16.67 -15.80
C MET A 73 28.55 -17.59 -16.89
#